data_AF-A0A973MEI8-F1
#
_entry.id   AF-A0A973MEI8-F1
#
_cell.length_a   1.000
_cell.length_b   1.000
_cell.length_c   1.000
_cell.angle_alpha   90.00
_cell.angle_beta   90.00
_cell.angle_gamma   90.00
#
_symmetry.space_group_name_H-M   'P 1'
#
loop_
_entity.id
_entity.type
_entity.pdbx_description
1 polymer ?
#
loop_
_entity_poly.entity_id
_entity_poly.type
_entity_poly.pdbx_seq_one_letter_code
_entity_poly.pdbx_strand_id
1 'polypeptide(L)'
;MYVPKENQPKQGGAAAKARDGEKGGKRKIVAQNKKARHDYAIVDTYEAGLVLTGTEVKSLREGRTSLTDGFVQIDRGEAWLHNAHIPEYHQGSWTNHSARRKRKLLLHREEIDKLESKAQETGHTIVP
;
A
#
# COMPACT_ATOMS: atom_id res chain seq x y z
N MET A 1 1.96 -6.49 -13.97
CA MET A 1 1.33 -6.86 -15.26
C MET A 1 -0.06 -6.26 -15.32
N TYR A 2 -0.53 -5.64 -16.42
CA TYR A 2 -1.89 -5.54 -16.98
C TYR A 2 -2.08 -4.55 -18.16
N VAL A 3 -3.05 -4.91 -19.02
CA VAL A 3 -3.71 -4.13 -20.09
C VAL A 3 -5.03 -3.56 -19.54
N PRO A 4 -5.41 -2.29 -19.81
CA PRO A 4 -6.61 -1.68 -19.26
C PRO A 4 -7.90 -2.19 -19.91
N LYS A 5 -8.91 -2.54 -19.10
CA LYS A 5 -10.29 -2.76 -19.56
C LYS A 5 -11.13 -1.50 -19.40
N GLU A 6 -11.84 -1.16 -20.45
CA GLU A 6 -12.68 0.02 -20.56
C GLU A 6 -14.03 -0.16 -19.83
N ASN A 7 -14.23 0.73 -18.86
CA ASN A 7 -15.45 1.39 -18.37
C ASN A 7 -16.82 0.67 -18.47
N GLN A 8 -17.40 0.27 -17.31
CA GLN A 8 -18.85 0.17 -17.05
C GLN A 8 -19.17 0.46 -15.55
N PRO A 9 -20.40 0.92 -15.19
CA PRO A 9 -20.64 1.86 -14.09
C PRO A 9 -20.87 1.23 -12.71
N LYS A 10 -20.70 2.09 -11.69
CA LYS A 10 -20.64 1.78 -10.25
C LYS A 10 -22.02 1.44 -9.64
N GLN A 11 -22.07 0.38 -8.83
CA GLN A 11 -23.09 0.20 -7.78
C GLN A 11 -22.40 0.08 -6.40
N GLY A 12 -22.93 0.81 -5.43
CA GLY A 12 -22.35 0.97 -4.09
C GLY A 12 -22.37 -0.30 -3.24
N GLY A 13 -21.35 -0.46 -2.40
CA GLY A 13 -21.22 -1.57 -1.46
C GLY A 13 -20.70 -1.09 -0.11
N ALA A 14 -21.44 -1.43 0.94
CA ALA A 14 -21.31 -0.99 2.32
C ALA A 14 -19.95 -1.31 2.98
N ALA A 15 -19.52 -0.42 3.86
CA ALA A 15 -18.32 -0.57 4.69
C ALA A 15 -18.49 -1.73 5.70
N ALA A 16 -17.70 -2.79 5.54
CA ALA A 16 -17.62 -3.90 6.48
C ALA A 16 -16.83 -3.48 7.74
N LYS A 17 -17.51 -3.44 8.89
CA LYS A 17 -16.91 -3.27 10.23
C LYS A 17 -15.89 -4.38 10.51
N ALA A 18 -14.63 -4.01 10.73
CA ALA A 18 -13.65 -4.89 11.36
C ALA A 18 -13.96 -5.02 12.87
N ARG A 19 -14.11 -6.26 13.35
CA ARG A 19 -14.39 -6.59 14.75
C ARG A 19 -13.08 -6.57 15.55
N ASP A 20 -13.08 -5.90 16.69
CA ASP A 20 -11.97 -5.88 17.65
C ASP A 20 -12.02 -7.06 18.63
N GLY A 21 -10.83 -7.56 18.99
CA GLY A 21 -10.58 -8.38 20.18
C GLY A 21 -9.80 -9.68 19.94
N GLU A 22 -8.53 -9.75 20.36
CA GLU A 22 -8.02 -10.62 21.44
C GLU A 22 -6.48 -10.63 21.51
N LYS A 23 -5.93 -10.62 22.73
CA LYS A 23 -4.50 -10.50 23.06
C LYS A 23 -3.75 -11.82 22.81
N GLY A 24 -2.67 -11.75 22.02
CA GLY A 24 -1.70 -12.84 21.84
C GLY A 24 -1.29 -12.99 20.38
N GLY A 25 -0.11 -12.47 20.00
CA GLY A 25 0.65 -12.83 18.78
C GLY A 25 -0.04 -12.76 17.41
N LYS A 26 -1.30 -12.35 17.30
CA LYS A 26 -2.04 -12.35 16.03
C LYS A 26 -1.66 -11.12 15.20
N ARG A 27 -1.12 -11.37 14.00
CA ARG A 27 -0.94 -10.36 12.95
C ARG A 27 -2.30 -9.74 12.63
N LYS A 28 -2.59 -8.54 13.15
CA LYS A 28 -3.79 -7.76 12.78
C LYS A 28 -3.55 -7.19 11.39
N ILE A 29 -4.42 -7.54 10.43
CA ILE A 29 -4.41 -6.93 9.10
C ILE A 29 -4.84 -5.48 9.27
N VAL A 30 -3.94 -4.55 8.97
CA VAL A 30 -4.17 -3.10 9.12
C VAL A 30 -4.81 -2.49 7.88
N ALA A 31 -4.33 -2.89 6.70
CA ALA A 31 -4.85 -2.44 5.42
C ALA A 31 -4.63 -3.53 4.36
N GLN A 32 -5.52 -3.59 3.38
CA GLN A 32 -5.41 -4.48 2.24
C GLN A 32 -6.06 -3.83 1.03
N ASN A 33 -5.36 -3.80 -0.11
CA ASN A 33 -5.93 -3.32 -1.35
C ASN A 33 -6.78 -4.41 -2.02
N LYS A 34 -8.05 -4.50 -1.64
CA LYS A 34 -8.98 -5.45 -2.29
C LYS A 34 -9.22 -5.12 -3.76
N LYS A 35 -9.23 -3.83 -4.10
CA LYS A 35 -9.47 -3.36 -5.47
C LYS A 35 -8.37 -3.82 -6.42
N ALA A 36 -7.11 -3.79 -6.01
CA ALA A 36 -5.99 -4.28 -6.82
C ALA A 36 -6.19 -5.74 -7.28
N ARG A 37 -6.78 -6.60 -6.44
CA ARG A 37 -7.07 -8.00 -6.82
C ARG A 37 -8.21 -8.16 -7.82
N HIS A 38 -9.07 -7.16 -7.95
CA HIS A 38 -10.16 -7.16 -8.91
C HIS A 38 -9.74 -6.52 -10.24
N ASP A 39 -8.96 -5.45 -10.16
CA ASP A 39 -8.57 -4.66 -11.32
C ASP A 39 -7.35 -5.25 -12.07
N TYR A 40 -6.51 -6.01 -11.36
CA TYR A 40 -5.28 -6.61 -11.90
C TYR A 40 -5.25 -8.11 -11.60
N ALA A 41 -4.68 -8.92 -12.51
CA ALA A 41 -4.23 -10.26 -12.13
C ALA A 41 -2.80 -10.20 -11.61
N ILE A 42 -2.63 -10.82 -10.45
CA ILE A 42 -1.37 -10.88 -9.71
C ILE A 42 -0.55 -12.03 -10.29
N VAL A 43 0.61 -11.70 -10.85
CA VAL A 43 1.55 -12.68 -11.38
C VAL A 43 2.55 -13.10 -10.31
N ASP A 44 3.14 -12.12 -9.62
CA ASP A 44 4.11 -12.34 -8.56
C ASP A 44 3.75 -11.51 -7.33
N THR A 45 4.15 -12.01 -6.15
CA THR A 45 3.98 -11.32 -4.87
C THR A 45 5.32 -11.25 -4.16
N TYR A 46 5.63 -10.09 -3.58
CA TYR A 46 6.86 -9.84 -2.83
C TYR A 46 6.53 -9.34 -1.43
N GLU A 47 7.39 -9.64 -0.45
CA GLU A 47 7.28 -9.11 0.90
C GLU A 47 8.24 -7.93 1.05
N ALA A 48 7.75 -6.79 1.53
CA ALA A 48 8.55 -5.59 1.74
C ALA A 48 8.29 -4.98 3.12
N GLY A 49 9.35 -4.47 3.74
CA GLY A 49 9.23 -3.58 4.89
C GLY A 49 8.85 -2.17 4.44
N LEU A 50 8.04 -1.44 5.21
CA LEU A 50 7.68 -0.04 4.92
C LEU A 50 8.33 0.89 5.93
N VAL A 51 9.05 1.91 5.46
CA VAL A 51 9.66 2.92 6.34
C VAL A 51 8.62 3.93 6.80
N LEU A 52 8.26 3.86 8.08
CA LEU A 52 7.23 4.66 8.72
C LEU A 52 7.81 5.59 9.78
N THR A 53 7.16 6.73 9.99
CA THR A 53 7.43 7.61 11.13
C THR A 53 6.61 7.17 12.35
N GLY A 54 7.02 7.60 13.55
CA GLY A 54 6.35 7.22 14.80
C GLY A 54 4.85 7.57 14.83
N THR A 55 4.46 8.72 14.25
CA THR A 55 3.06 9.13 14.16
C THR A 55 2.25 8.26 13.19
N GLU A 56 2.85 7.77 12.10
CA GLU A 56 2.21 6.84 11.18
C GLU A 56 1.96 5.47 11.81
N VAL A 57 2.90 4.98 12.61
CA VAL A 57 2.74 3.71 13.34
C VAL A 57 1.53 3.81 14.28
N LYS A 58 1.28 4.98 14.88
CA LYS A 58 0.10 5.21 15.73
C LYS A 58 -1.18 5.21 14.88
N SER A 59 -1.23 5.99 13.80
CA SER A 59 -2.39 6.03 12.89
C SER A 59 -2.74 4.66 12.29
N LEU A 60 -1.74 3.86 11.92
CA LEU A 60 -1.93 2.51 11.40
C LEU A 60 -2.54 1.57 12.44
N ARG A 61 -2.16 1.70 13.71
CA ARG A 61 -2.74 0.89 14.79
C ARG A 61 -4.22 1.18 15.02
N GLU A 62 -4.70 2.37 14.67
CA GLU A 62 -6.13 2.73 14.67
C GLU A 62 -6.89 2.15 13.47
N GLY A 63 -6.20 1.59 12.46
CA GLY A 63 -6.82 0.89 11.33
C GLY A 63 -7.47 1.79 10.28
N ARG A 64 -7.16 3.09 10.25
CA ARG A 64 -7.79 4.08 9.36
C ARG A 64 -7.01 4.33 8.05
N THR A 65 -6.32 3.32 7.51
CA THR A 65 -5.44 3.46 6.33
C THR A 65 -6.08 2.91 5.06
N SER A 66 -5.81 3.56 3.92
CA SER A 66 -6.22 3.11 2.59
C SER A 66 -5.02 3.01 1.65
N LEU A 67 -4.94 1.90 0.93
CA LEU A 67 -3.90 1.60 -0.08
C LEU A 67 -4.46 1.60 -1.52
N THR A 68 -5.74 1.96 -1.68
CA THR A 68 -6.52 1.71 -2.91
C THR A 68 -5.86 2.27 -4.17
N ASP A 69 -5.34 3.49 -4.11
CA ASP A 69 -4.71 4.18 -5.26
C ASP A 69 -3.18 4.15 -5.18
N GLY A 70 -2.63 3.32 -4.30
CA GLY A 70 -1.20 3.21 -4.06
C GLY A 70 -0.51 2.44 -5.19
N PHE A 71 0.66 2.92 -5.61
CA PHE A 71 1.52 2.22 -6.55
C PHE A 71 2.98 2.34 -6.11
N VAL A 72 3.80 1.40 -6.55
CA VAL A 72 5.23 1.40 -6.28
C VAL A 72 5.98 1.85 -7.52
N GLN A 73 6.90 2.80 -7.33
CA GLN A 73 7.83 3.27 -8.34
C GLN A 73 9.24 2.95 -7.88
N ILE A 74 10.09 2.52 -8.82
CA ILE A 74 11.52 2.36 -8.56
C ILE A 74 12.23 3.59 -9.11
N ASP A 75 13.00 4.25 -8.25
CA ASP A 75 13.83 5.42 -8.58
C ASP A 75 15.24 5.16 -8.06
N ARG A 76 16.24 5.18 -8.97
CA ARG A 76 17.67 5.04 -8.65
C ARG A 76 18.00 3.83 -7.76
N GLY A 77 17.40 2.68 -8.06
CA GLY A 77 17.62 1.43 -7.31
C GLY A 77 16.96 1.38 -5.93
N GLU A 78 15.98 2.24 -5.68
CA GLU A 78 15.15 2.21 -4.47
C GLU A 78 13.67 2.13 -4.81
N ALA A 79 12.93 1.30 -4.07
CA ALA A 79 11.48 1.18 -4.23
C ALA A 79 10.73 2.16 -3.33
N TRP A 80 9.79 2.90 -3.92
CA TRP A 80 9.00 3.93 -3.26
C TRP A 80 7.51 3.65 -3.43
N LEU A 81 6.78 3.62 -2.31
CA LEU A 81 5.33 3.57 -2.30
C LEU A 81 4.75 4.98 -2.38
N HIS A 82 3.95 5.22 -3.41
CA HIS A 82 3.21 6.45 -3.67
C HIS A 82 1.72 6.29 -3.35
N ASN A 83 1.03 7.41 -3.11
CA ASN A 83 -0.43 7.51 -2.94
C ASN A 83 -1.08 6.68 -1.82
N ALA A 84 -0.31 5.95 -1.01
CA ALA A 84 -0.80 5.33 0.20
C ALA A 84 -1.31 6.41 1.18
N HIS A 85 -2.57 6.31 1.57
CA HIS A 85 -3.22 7.27 2.46
C HIS A 85 -3.20 6.76 3.90
N ILE A 86 -2.33 7.35 4.71
CA ILE A 86 -2.28 7.14 6.17
C ILE A 86 -2.71 8.46 6.81
N PRO A 87 -3.84 8.51 7.53
CA PRO A 87 -4.30 9.75 8.13
C PRO A 87 -3.35 10.20 9.25
N GLU A 88 -3.33 11.51 9.50
CA GLU A 88 -2.59 12.07 10.62
C GLU A 88 -3.11 11.55 11.95
N TYR A 89 -2.18 11.41 12.90
CA TYR A 89 -2.53 11.00 14.25
C TYR A 89 -3.15 12.19 14.99
N HIS A 90 -4.43 12.08 15.37
CA HIS A 90 -5.20 13.23 15.87
C HIS A 90 -4.67 13.78 17.21
N GLN A 91 -3.94 12.96 17.97
CA GLN A 91 -3.31 13.37 19.25
C GLN A 91 -1.87 13.88 19.05
N GLY A 92 -1.41 14.03 17.80
CA GLY A 92 -0.13 14.66 17.45
C GLY A 92 -0.34 16.15 17.14
N SER A 93 0.42 17.02 17.83
CA SER A 93 0.30 18.48 17.66
C SER A 93 1.30 19.04 16.63
N TRP A 94 2.59 18.73 16.75
CA TRP A 94 3.64 19.32 15.90
C TRP A 94 4.39 18.32 15.01
N THR A 95 4.34 17.01 15.30
CA THR A 95 5.12 15.96 14.60
C THR A 95 4.31 15.19 13.56
N ASN A 96 3.25 15.80 13.03
CA ASN A 96 2.39 15.16 12.05
C ASN A 96 3.09 14.99 10.70
N HIS A 97 2.67 13.94 9.99
CA HIS A 97 3.19 13.56 8.68
C HIS A 97 2.16 13.88 7.61
N SER A 98 2.59 14.20 6.40
CA SER A 98 1.65 14.31 5.28
C SER A 98 1.03 12.96 4.97
N ALA A 99 -0.30 12.91 4.85
CA ALA A 99 -1.05 11.67 4.73
C ALA A 99 -0.65 10.82 3.50
N ARG A 100 -0.29 11.47 2.39
CA ARG A 100 0.09 10.84 1.12
C ARG A 100 1.59 10.96 0.81
N ARG A 101 2.44 11.15 1.82
CA ARG A 101 3.89 11.20 1.60
C ARG A 101 4.39 9.94 0.90
N LYS A 102 5.42 10.07 0.06
CA LYS A 102 6.15 8.91 -0.46
C LYS A 102 6.87 8.18 0.67
N ARG A 103 6.83 6.85 0.64
CA ARG A 103 7.42 6.00 1.68
C ARG A 103 8.36 4.99 1.04
N LYS A 104 9.57 4.86 1.58
CA LYS A 104 10.55 3.90 1.09
C LYS A 104 10.14 2.49 1.47
N LEU A 105 10.30 1.56 0.53
CA LEU A 105 10.16 0.13 0.74
C LEU A 105 11.54 -0.50 0.96
N LEU A 106 11.59 -1.47 1.86
CA LEU A 106 12.76 -2.26 2.19
C LEU A 106 12.57 -3.65 1.55
N LEU A 107 13.35 -3.89 0.50
CA LEU A 107 13.36 -5.10 -0.33
C LEU A 107 14.83 -5.53 -0.51
N HIS A 108 15.05 -6.78 -0.89
CA HIS A 108 16.39 -7.23 -1.28
C HIS A 108 16.79 -6.58 -2.61
N ARG A 109 18.10 -6.36 -2.81
CA ARG A 109 18.63 -5.74 -4.03
C ARG A 109 18.18 -6.49 -5.28
N GLU A 110 18.31 -7.82 -5.29
CA GLU A 110 17.91 -8.65 -6.42
C GLU A 110 16.40 -8.56 -6.74
N GLU A 111 15.56 -8.31 -5.74
CA GLU A 111 14.12 -8.12 -5.94
C GLU A 111 13.84 -6.76 -6.57
N ILE A 112 14.55 -5.71 -6.15
CA ILE A 112 14.43 -4.37 -6.74
C ILE A 112 14.84 -4.41 -8.22
N ASP A 113 15.94 -5.05 -8.56
CA ASP A 113 16.43 -5.11 -9.95
C ASP A 113 15.45 -5.89 -10.86
N LYS A 114 14.86 -6.99 -10.34
CA LYS A 114 13.79 -7.74 -11.03
C LYS A 114 12.53 -6.91 -11.22
N LEU A 115 12.10 -6.19 -10.19
CA LEU A 115 10.93 -5.33 -10.24
C LEU A 115 11.15 -4.13 -11.19
N GLU A 116 12.37 -3.59 -11.25
CA GLU A 116 12.72 -2.49 -12.15
C GLU A 116 12.63 -2.93 -13.60
N SER A 117 13.21 -4.10 -13.91
CA SER A 117 13.13 -4.70 -15.24
C SER A 117 11.67 -4.90 -15.67
N LYS A 118 10.85 -5.48 -14.78
CA LYS A 118 9.42 -5.70 -15.03
C LYS A 118 8.61 -4.41 -15.11
N ALA A 119 8.98 -3.37 -14.37
CA ALA A 119 8.27 -2.09 -14.38
C ALA A 119 8.53 -1.29 -15.68
N GLN A 120 9.66 -1.53 -16.35
CA GLN A 120 9.97 -0.95 -17.65
C GLN A 120 9.22 -1.64 -18.80
N GLU A 121 8.84 -2.91 -18.63
CA GLU A 121 7.97 -3.60 -19.59
C GLU A 121 6.60 -2.93 -19.64
N THR A 122 6.10 -2.67 -20.85
CA THR A 122 4.81 -2.01 -21.04
C THR A 122 3.68 -2.86 -20.47
N GLY A 123 2.71 -2.19 -19.84
CA GLY A 123 1.61 -2.88 -19.19
C GLY A 123 2.04 -3.63 -17.93
N HIS A 124 2.95 -3.09 -17.12
CA HIS A 124 3.22 -3.61 -15.79
C HIS A 124 3.08 -2.51 -14.74
N THR A 125 2.50 -2.85 -13.60
CA THR A 125 2.38 -1.96 -12.45
C THR A 125 2.57 -2.78 -11.20
N ILE A 126 3.23 -2.18 -10.21
CA ILE A 126 3.48 -2.76 -8.91
C ILE A 126 2.50 -2.11 -7.92
N VAL A 127 1.68 -2.93 -7.28
CA VAL A 127 0.58 -2.49 -6.41
C VAL A 127 0.71 -3.10 -5.00
N PRO A 128 0.33 -2.37 -3.94
CA PRO A 128 0.40 -2.82 -2.54
C PRO A 128 -0.80 -3.64 -2.08
#